data_AF-A0A7R5L3X0-F1
#
_entry.id   AF-A0A7R5L3X0-F1
#
_cell.length_a   1.000
_cell.length_b   1.000
_cell.length_c   1.000
_cell.angle_alpha   90.00
_cell.angle_beta   90.00
_cell.angle_gamma   90.00
#
_symmetry.space_group_name_H-M   'P 1'
#
loop_
_entity.id
_entity.type
_entity.pdbx_description
1 polymer ?
#
loop_
_entity_poly.entity_id
_entity_poly.type
_entity_poly.pdbx_seq_one_letter_code
_entity_poly.pdbx_strand_id
1 'polypeptide(L)'
;MCATTYGGGPISSILVNRYGSRPVVMFGGLLCGVGMISAAFCTSILQLYICVGFITGFGLALNLQPSVIIIGKYFLKRRPIANGLAMAGSPVMLCTLAPLNQFLFENFGWRGSFLILGAILLNCCVAGALFRPIGAATASAKTQDALTGKITEDAMEMGSPKNVPMENKTEEGGKGCCEKINQYLDFSLFKHRGFLIYLIGNVLMFLGFFAPIVFLAPYAKHTGIDEYSAAFLLSILAIVDMVARPTTGIIANSKWVRPRIQYFFSFAIAFNGACHLLCPLASSYTGLVVYSSFFGLAFGMVCAMLFETLMDLVGAARFTSAVGLVTIAECCTILLGPPIGGTLIDTFGDYKYMFIKCGAVMVLAGTFLFIMNYYNYCMLAKEEKVKKTKEEDPKSVRTENEGRNNWNKDTTQVGPELEPLREEQEGVKKEMNGTNEV
;
A
#
# COMPACT_ATOMS: atom_id res chain seq x y z
N MET A 1 -15.22 -8.43 3.82
CA MET A 1 -13.87 -8.88 4.23
C MET A 1 -12.79 -8.20 3.41
N CYS A 2 -12.71 -8.38 2.09
CA CYS A 2 -11.64 -7.74 1.29
C CYS A 2 -11.64 -6.21 1.39
N ALA A 3 -12.80 -5.55 1.29
CA ALA A 3 -12.91 -4.10 1.43
C ALA A 3 -12.36 -3.61 2.78
N THR A 4 -12.74 -4.25 3.89
CA THR A 4 -12.28 -3.88 5.24
C THR A 4 -10.78 -4.16 5.44
N THR A 5 -10.24 -5.21 4.81
CA THR A 5 -8.80 -5.47 4.80
C THR A 5 -8.01 -4.36 4.11
N TYR A 6 -8.47 -3.88 2.95
CA TYR A 6 -7.80 -2.80 2.20
C TYR A 6 -7.99 -1.44 2.88
N GLY A 7 -9.21 -1.12 3.32
CA GLY A 7 -9.52 0.14 4.02
C GLY A 7 -8.84 0.25 5.39
N GLY A 8 -8.52 -0.86 6.04
CA GLY A 8 -7.81 -0.89 7.34
C GLY A 8 -6.30 -0.64 7.27
N GLY A 9 -5.70 -0.59 6.07
CA GLY A 9 -4.26 -0.43 5.87
C GLY A 9 -3.64 0.81 6.56
N PRO A 10 -4.17 2.02 6.36
CA PRO A 10 -3.66 3.24 7.02
C PRO A 10 -3.74 3.17 8.55
N ILE A 11 -4.85 2.65 9.07
CA ILE A 11 -5.05 2.46 10.52
C ILE A 11 -3.99 1.50 11.05
N SER A 12 -3.77 0.38 10.37
CA SER A 12 -2.72 -0.57 10.72
C SER A 12 -1.34 0.07 10.73
N SER A 13 -1.01 0.89 9.72
CA SER A 13 0.28 1.61 9.65
C SER A 13 0.50 2.52 10.86
N ILE A 14 -0.52 3.29 11.27
CA ILE A 14 -0.47 4.15 12.45
C ILE A 14 -0.25 3.32 13.72
N LEU A 15 -0.98 2.21 13.88
CA LEU A 15 -0.85 1.33 15.04
C LEU A 15 0.54 0.71 15.14
N VAL A 16 1.12 0.28 14.00
CA VAL A 16 2.48 -0.29 13.95
C VAL A 16 3.54 0.72 14.37
N ASN A 17 3.39 1.99 13.97
CA ASN A 17 4.36 3.03 14.34
C ASN A 17 4.29 3.36 15.84
N ARG A 18 3.10 3.25 16.46
CA ARG A 18 2.91 3.54 17.89
C ARG A 18 3.26 2.36 18.81
N TYR A 19 2.84 1.15 18.46
CA TYR A 19 2.95 -0.03 19.33
C TYR A 19 3.97 -1.07 18.83
N GLY A 20 4.51 -0.92 17.62
CA GLY A 20 5.39 -1.89 16.98
C GLY A 20 4.62 -2.96 16.19
N SER A 21 5.33 -3.67 15.30
CA SER A 21 4.71 -4.64 14.40
C SER A 21 4.19 -5.91 15.10
N ARG A 22 4.91 -6.43 16.11
CA ARG A 22 4.59 -7.69 16.80
C ARG A 22 3.22 -7.67 17.51
N PRO A 23 2.93 -6.73 18.44
CA PRO A 23 1.66 -6.73 19.15
C PRO A 23 0.47 -6.48 18.21
N VAL A 24 0.65 -5.69 17.15
CA VAL A 24 -0.40 -5.40 16.17
C VAL A 24 -0.80 -6.66 15.40
N VAL A 25 0.16 -7.46 14.94
CA VAL A 25 -0.12 -8.73 14.23
C VAL A 25 -0.75 -9.76 15.16
N MET A 26 -0.24 -9.89 16.40
CA MET A 26 -0.83 -10.82 17.38
C MET A 26 -2.28 -10.44 17.72
N PHE A 27 -2.56 -9.15 17.92
CA PHE A 27 -3.92 -8.67 18.12
C PHE A 27 -4.81 -8.89 16.88
N GLY A 28 -4.28 -8.63 15.68
CA GLY A 28 -4.96 -8.90 14.42
C GLY A 28 -5.33 -10.38 14.25
N GLY A 29 -4.42 -11.30 14.55
CA GLY A 29 -4.66 -12.75 14.49
C GLY A 29 -5.73 -13.21 15.49
N LEU A 30 -5.70 -12.68 16.72
CA LEU A 30 -6.74 -12.95 17.72
C LEU A 30 -8.10 -12.47 17.20
N LEU A 31 -8.15 -11.27 16.62
CA LEU A 31 -9.37 -10.69 16.08
C LEU A 31 -9.92 -11.51 14.90
N CYS A 32 -9.06 -12.02 14.01
CA CYS A 32 -9.46 -12.95 12.95
C CYS A 32 -10.05 -14.24 13.51
N GLY A 33 -9.40 -14.85 14.50
CA GLY A 33 -9.87 -16.07 15.13
C GLY A 33 -11.22 -15.89 15.82
N VAL A 34 -11.36 -14.85 16.65
CA VAL A 34 -12.62 -14.51 17.34
C VAL A 34 -13.72 -14.17 16.33
N GLY A 35 -13.42 -13.43 15.26
CA GLY A 35 -14.39 -13.09 14.22
C GLY A 35 -14.96 -14.34 13.53
N MET A 36 -14.09 -15.29 13.18
CA MET A 36 -14.49 -16.54 12.51
C MET A 36 -15.17 -17.53 13.46
N ILE A 37 -14.71 -17.66 14.70
CA ILE A 37 -15.37 -18.50 15.72
C ILE A 37 -16.77 -17.95 16.03
N SER A 38 -16.91 -16.62 16.16
CA SER A 38 -18.22 -15.98 16.39
C SER A 38 -19.17 -16.17 15.21
N ALA A 39 -18.64 -16.26 13.98
CA ALA A 39 -19.43 -16.51 12.78
C ALA A 39 -20.17 -17.86 12.82
N ALA A 40 -19.60 -18.88 13.50
CA ALA A 40 -20.22 -20.18 13.64
C ALA A 40 -21.53 -20.16 14.46
N PHE A 41 -21.68 -19.17 15.34
CA PHE A 41 -22.86 -18.99 16.20
C PHE A 41 -23.87 -17.98 15.65
N CYS A 42 -23.57 -17.34 14.52
CA CYS A 42 -24.46 -16.35 13.93
C CYS A 42 -25.76 -16.98 13.42
N THR A 43 -26.88 -16.31 13.69
CA THR A 43 -28.22 -16.73 13.23
C THR A 43 -28.79 -15.79 12.18
N SER A 44 -28.13 -14.66 11.91
CA SER A 44 -28.53 -13.67 10.90
C SER A 44 -27.40 -13.35 9.93
N ILE A 45 -27.74 -13.07 8.66
CA ILE A 45 -26.79 -12.66 7.62
C ILE A 45 -26.07 -11.35 8.01
N LEU A 46 -26.76 -10.43 8.67
CA LEU A 46 -26.15 -9.18 9.15
C LEU A 46 -25.03 -9.46 10.17
N GLN A 47 -25.24 -10.43 11.06
CA GLN A 47 -24.22 -10.84 12.04
C GLN A 47 -23.01 -11.46 11.32
N LEU A 48 -23.22 -12.25 10.26
CA LEU A 48 -22.13 -12.78 9.44
C LEU A 48 -21.34 -11.67 8.72
N TYR A 49 -22.00 -10.63 8.21
CA TYR A 49 -21.32 -9.48 7.63
C TYR A 49 -20.46 -8.72 8.66
N ILE A 50 -20.91 -8.63 9.90
CA ILE A 50 -20.12 -8.00 10.97
C ILE A 50 -18.93 -8.90 11.36
N CYS A 51 -19.16 -10.18 11.65
CA CYS A 51 -18.13 -11.09 12.14
C CYS A 51 -17.08 -11.46 11.07
N VAL A 52 -17.51 -11.99 9.92
CA VAL A 52 -16.62 -12.40 8.83
C VAL A 52 -16.20 -11.19 8.00
N GLY A 53 -17.12 -10.27 7.75
CA GLY A 53 -16.85 -9.11 6.91
C GLY A 53 -15.98 -8.07 7.60
N PHE A 54 -16.44 -7.52 8.72
CA PHE A 54 -15.78 -6.41 9.39
C PHE A 54 -14.68 -6.85 10.35
N ILE A 55 -15.02 -7.65 11.37
CA ILE A 55 -14.07 -8.05 12.43
C ILE A 55 -12.90 -8.83 11.85
N THR A 56 -13.18 -9.90 11.11
CA THR A 56 -12.13 -10.74 10.51
C THR A 56 -11.34 -9.96 9.46
N GLY A 57 -12.01 -9.15 8.62
CA GLY A 57 -11.34 -8.33 7.60
C GLY A 57 -10.43 -7.25 8.18
N PHE A 58 -10.83 -6.58 9.27
CA PHE A 58 -9.99 -5.63 9.99
C PHE A 58 -8.80 -6.34 10.66
N GLY A 59 -9.03 -7.51 11.25
CA GLY A 59 -7.94 -8.35 11.77
C GLY A 59 -6.92 -8.71 10.69
N LEU A 60 -7.38 -9.04 9.48
CA LEU A 60 -6.50 -9.31 8.33
C LEU A 60 -5.73 -8.06 7.89
N ALA A 61 -6.32 -6.86 7.97
CA ALA A 61 -5.60 -5.60 7.71
C ALA A 61 -4.41 -5.43 8.68
N LEU A 62 -4.65 -5.74 9.97
CA LEU A 62 -3.64 -5.73 11.02
C LEU A 62 -2.60 -6.83 10.90
N ASN A 63 -2.81 -7.85 10.06
CA ASN A 63 -1.79 -8.85 9.72
C ASN A 63 -1.02 -8.47 8.45
N LEU A 64 -1.71 -8.01 7.41
CA LEU A 64 -1.13 -7.76 6.09
C LEU A 64 -0.15 -6.58 6.11
N GLN A 65 -0.58 -5.42 6.62
CA GLN A 65 0.22 -4.20 6.55
C GLN A 65 1.53 -4.28 7.35
N PRO A 66 1.57 -4.78 8.61
CA PRO A 66 2.82 -4.86 9.37
C PRO A 66 3.79 -5.88 8.76
N SER A 67 3.28 -6.93 8.11
CA SER A 67 4.08 -7.94 7.41
C SER A 67 4.87 -7.32 6.26
N VAL A 68 4.25 -6.44 5.46
CA VAL A 68 4.95 -5.71 4.39
C VAL A 68 5.99 -4.73 4.97
N ILE A 69 5.65 -4.03 6.06
CA ILE A 69 6.55 -3.05 6.68
C ILE A 69 7.81 -3.73 7.25
N ILE A 70 7.67 -4.86 7.96
CA ILE A 70 8.82 -5.52 8.59
C ILE A 70 9.79 -6.10 7.57
N ILE A 71 9.29 -6.65 6.47
CA ILE A 71 10.13 -7.14 5.35
C ILE A 71 10.97 -5.99 4.79
N GLY A 72 10.37 -4.81 4.60
CA GLY A 72 11.05 -3.62 4.12
C GLY A 72 12.13 -3.09 5.09
N LYS A 73 11.99 -3.35 6.40
CA LYS A 73 12.99 -2.99 7.42
C LYS A 73 14.14 -4.01 7.48
N TYR A 74 13.84 -5.30 7.37
CA TYR A 74 14.84 -6.39 7.47
C TYR A 74 15.72 -6.50 6.24
N PHE A 75 15.11 -6.47 5.06
CA PHE A 75 15.82 -6.61 3.80
C PHE A 75 15.87 -5.24 3.16
N LEU A 76 17.07 -4.70 2.92
CA LEU A 76 17.25 -3.45 2.15
C LEU A 76 17.70 -3.78 0.73
N LYS A 77 18.71 -4.65 0.60
CA LYS A 77 19.33 -5.03 -0.68
C LYS A 77 18.52 -6.04 -1.49
N ARG A 78 17.75 -6.92 -0.82
CA ARG A 78 16.93 -7.98 -1.44
C ARG A 78 15.42 -7.79 -1.22
N ARG A 79 14.97 -6.55 -1.08
CA ARG A 79 13.54 -6.19 -0.86
C ARG A 79 12.58 -6.85 -1.86
N PRO A 80 12.83 -6.80 -3.19
CA PRO A 80 11.88 -7.34 -4.16
C PRO A 80 11.73 -8.86 -4.03
N ILE A 81 12.82 -9.58 -3.74
CA ILE A 81 12.82 -11.04 -3.57
C ILE A 81 12.04 -11.43 -2.31
N ALA A 82 12.26 -10.72 -1.20
CA ALA A 82 11.57 -11.00 0.06
C ALA A 82 10.06 -10.70 -0.03
N ASN A 83 9.68 -9.57 -0.65
CA ASN A 83 8.27 -9.27 -0.92
C ASN A 83 7.65 -10.29 -1.88
N GLY A 84 8.37 -10.68 -2.93
CA GLY A 84 7.92 -11.71 -3.87
C GLY A 84 7.63 -13.05 -3.19
N LEU A 85 8.52 -13.52 -2.31
CA LEU A 85 8.34 -14.76 -1.56
C LEU A 85 7.14 -14.67 -0.59
N ALA A 86 7.01 -13.56 0.13
CA ALA A 86 5.89 -13.35 1.03
C ALA A 86 4.53 -13.32 0.29
N MET A 87 4.47 -12.67 -0.87
CA MET A 87 3.26 -12.61 -1.68
C MET A 87 2.94 -13.93 -2.39
N ALA A 88 3.95 -14.75 -2.72
CA ALA A 88 3.76 -16.09 -3.28
C ALA A 88 3.09 -17.07 -2.29
N GLY A 89 3.08 -16.77 -0.98
CA GLY A 89 2.34 -17.57 0.00
C GLY A 89 0.81 -17.51 -0.18
N SER A 90 0.28 -16.43 -0.76
CA SER A 90 -1.16 -16.26 -1.00
C SER A 90 -1.76 -17.34 -1.92
N PRO A 91 -1.21 -17.60 -3.13
CA PRO A 91 -1.72 -18.68 -3.98
C PRO A 91 -1.54 -20.07 -3.37
N VAL A 92 -0.45 -20.34 -2.64
CA VAL A 92 -0.27 -21.62 -1.93
C VAL A 92 -1.39 -21.86 -0.92
N MET A 93 -1.74 -20.83 -0.15
CA MET A 93 -2.85 -20.90 0.80
C MET A 93 -4.18 -21.08 0.08
N LEU A 94 -4.45 -20.35 -1.02
CA LEU A 94 -5.68 -20.52 -1.78
C LEU A 94 -5.82 -21.93 -2.37
N CYS A 95 -4.74 -22.49 -2.93
CA CYS A 95 -4.72 -23.80 -3.54
C CYS A 95 -5.07 -24.93 -2.55
N THR A 96 -4.56 -24.83 -1.32
CA THR A 96 -4.79 -25.81 -0.25
C THR A 96 -6.12 -25.58 0.46
N LEU A 97 -6.47 -24.31 0.70
CA LEU A 97 -7.66 -23.95 1.46
C LEU A 97 -8.96 -24.16 0.66
N ALA A 98 -8.95 -24.03 -0.68
CA ALA A 98 -10.18 -24.21 -1.46
C ALA A 98 -10.76 -25.65 -1.38
N PRO A 99 -9.98 -26.73 -1.64
CA PRO A 99 -10.47 -28.10 -1.46
C PRO A 99 -10.70 -28.45 0.01
N LEU A 100 -9.84 -27.96 0.92
CA LEU A 100 -10.01 -28.17 2.35
C LEU A 100 -11.33 -27.57 2.84
N ASN A 101 -11.70 -26.39 2.37
CA ASN A 101 -12.95 -25.74 2.74
C ASN A 101 -14.16 -26.55 2.26
N GLN A 102 -14.13 -27.07 1.04
CA GLN A 102 -15.18 -27.97 0.54
C GLN A 102 -15.29 -29.25 1.38
N PHE A 103 -14.17 -29.88 1.73
CA PHE A 103 -14.13 -31.04 2.61
C PHE A 103 -14.69 -30.75 4.01
N LEU A 104 -14.37 -29.59 4.58
CA LEU A 104 -14.89 -29.15 5.88
C LEU A 104 -16.40 -28.92 5.84
N PHE A 105 -16.91 -28.33 4.75
CA PHE A 105 -18.34 -28.09 4.57
C PHE A 105 -19.14 -29.40 4.54
N GLU A 106 -18.64 -30.43 3.86
CA GLU A 106 -19.34 -31.71 3.73
C GLU A 106 -19.37 -32.52 5.02
N ASN A 107 -18.24 -32.56 5.76
CA ASN A 107 -18.12 -33.40 6.95
C ASN A 107 -18.63 -32.72 8.24
N PHE A 108 -18.42 -31.40 8.37
CA PHE A 108 -18.69 -30.65 9.61
C PHE A 108 -19.75 -29.56 9.43
N GLY A 109 -20.28 -29.38 8.22
CA GLY A 109 -21.18 -28.28 7.89
C GLY A 109 -20.49 -26.91 7.91
N TRP A 110 -21.27 -25.87 7.61
CA TRP A 110 -20.75 -24.50 7.53
C TRP A 110 -20.33 -23.93 8.89
N ARG A 111 -20.99 -24.31 9.98
CA ARG A 111 -20.64 -23.87 11.34
C ARG A 111 -19.32 -24.47 11.81
N GLY A 112 -19.15 -25.78 11.65
CA GLY A 112 -17.90 -26.46 11.98
C GLY A 112 -16.72 -25.95 11.14
N SER A 113 -16.97 -25.67 9.86
CA SER A 113 -15.98 -25.06 8.96
C SER A 113 -15.47 -23.72 9.49
N PHE A 114 -16.35 -22.82 9.93
CA PHE A 114 -15.94 -21.52 10.49
C PHE A 114 -15.14 -21.65 11.80
N LEU A 115 -15.46 -22.62 12.66
CA LEU A 115 -14.69 -22.88 13.88
C LEU A 115 -13.25 -23.33 13.55
N ILE A 116 -13.11 -24.28 12.62
CA ILE A 116 -11.81 -24.81 12.22
C ILE A 116 -10.97 -23.76 11.49
N LEU A 117 -11.58 -22.99 10.58
CA LEU A 117 -10.92 -21.87 9.91
C LEU A 117 -10.49 -20.78 10.90
N GLY A 118 -11.30 -20.51 11.94
CA GLY A 118 -10.92 -19.61 13.03
C GLY A 118 -9.69 -20.10 13.79
N ALA A 119 -9.60 -21.41 14.08
CA ALA A 119 -8.42 -22.01 14.70
C ALA A 119 -7.18 -21.91 13.81
N ILE A 120 -7.31 -22.13 12.50
CA ILE A 120 -6.21 -21.94 11.54
C ILE A 120 -5.76 -20.47 11.53
N LEU A 121 -6.69 -19.51 11.57
CA LEU A 121 -6.36 -18.08 11.61
C LEU A 121 -5.73 -17.62 12.93
N LEU A 122 -5.96 -18.31 14.05
CA LEU A 122 -5.23 -18.03 15.29
C LEU A 122 -3.73 -18.34 15.16
N ASN A 123 -3.31 -19.21 14.23
CA ASN A 123 -1.89 -19.40 13.95
C ASN A 123 -1.21 -18.14 13.38
N CYS A 124 -1.97 -17.16 12.89
CA CYS A 124 -1.42 -15.84 12.56
C CYS A 124 -0.78 -15.15 13.77
N CYS A 125 -1.27 -15.41 15.00
CA CYS A 125 -0.65 -14.91 16.23
C CYS A 125 0.75 -15.50 16.43
N VAL A 126 0.90 -16.80 16.14
CA VAL A 126 2.19 -17.50 16.23
C VAL A 126 3.15 -16.96 15.17
N ALA A 127 2.68 -16.79 13.93
CA ALA A 127 3.45 -16.17 12.86
C ALA A 127 3.91 -14.74 13.24
N GLY A 128 3.02 -13.95 13.85
CA GLY A 128 3.33 -12.61 14.35
C GLY A 128 4.34 -12.58 15.48
N ALA A 129 4.44 -13.64 16.29
CA ALA A 129 5.43 -13.71 17.36
C ALA A 129 6.88 -13.75 16.84
N LEU A 130 7.10 -14.16 15.59
CA LEU A 130 8.41 -14.15 14.93
C LEU A 130 8.87 -12.73 14.55
N PHE A 131 7.98 -11.72 14.59
CA PHE A 131 8.31 -10.35 14.18
C PHE A 131 9.16 -9.68 15.26
N ARG A 132 10.49 -9.79 15.14
CA ARG A 132 11.41 -9.17 16.10
C ARG A 132 11.69 -7.72 15.68
N PRO A 133 11.53 -6.73 16.57
CA PRO A 133 11.81 -5.33 16.22
C PRO A 133 13.33 -5.11 16.13
N ILE A 134 13.83 -4.80 14.93
CA ILE A 134 15.18 -4.27 14.74
C ILE A 134 15.11 -2.77 15.04
N GLY A 135 15.57 -2.34 16.21
CA GLY A 135 15.70 -0.91 16.52
C GLY A 135 15.62 -0.48 17.99
N ALA A 136 15.23 -1.34 18.94
CA ALA A 136 15.16 -0.97 20.36
C ALA A 136 16.09 -1.76 21.29
N ALA A 137 16.54 -2.96 20.89
CA ALA A 137 17.35 -3.82 21.74
C ALA A 137 18.80 -3.33 21.93
N THR A 138 19.32 -2.43 21.09
CA THR A 138 20.68 -1.86 21.25
C THR A 138 20.71 -0.47 21.88
N ALA A 139 19.59 0.26 21.90
CA ALA A 139 19.50 1.60 22.50
C ALA A 139 19.04 1.57 23.98
N SER A 140 18.22 0.59 24.37
CA SER A 140 17.79 0.44 25.77
C SER A 140 18.90 -0.18 26.64
N ALA A 141 19.67 -1.13 26.10
CA ALA A 141 20.75 -1.78 26.84
C ALA A 141 21.98 -0.86 27.02
N LYS A 142 22.37 -0.08 26.00
CA LYS A 142 23.49 0.86 26.12
C LYS A 142 23.19 2.08 26.99
N THR A 143 21.93 2.49 27.09
CA THR A 143 21.54 3.61 27.96
C THR A 143 21.39 3.17 29.42
N GLN A 144 20.98 1.92 29.69
CA GLN A 144 20.93 1.43 31.07
C GLN A 144 22.33 1.05 31.60
N ASP A 145 23.20 0.40 30.81
CA ASP A 145 24.57 0.09 31.27
C ASP A 145 25.44 1.35 31.41
N ALA A 146 25.19 2.41 30.62
CA ALA A 146 25.91 3.69 30.75
C ALA A 146 25.40 4.59 31.88
N LEU A 147 24.14 4.42 32.33
CA LEU A 147 23.59 5.14 33.49
C LEU A 147 23.80 4.39 34.81
N THR A 148 23.93 3.07 34.82
CA THR A 148 24.20 2.31 36.07
C THR A 148 25.68 2.29 36.44
N GLY A 149 26.60 2.46 35.46
CA GLY A 149 28.05 2.52 35.70
C GLY A 149 28.61 3.91 36.05
N LYS A 150 27.79 4.97 36.05
CA LYS A 150 28.22 6.35 36.37
C LYS A 150 27.61 6.94 37.65
N ILE A 151 26.79 6.16 38.38
CA ILE A 151 26.11 6.61 39.61
C ILE A 151 26.86 6.17 40.87
N THR A 152 27.99 5.46 40.77
CA THR A 152 28.69 4.90 41.93
C THR A 152 29.94 5.66 42.40
N GLU A 153 30.40 6.72 41.70
CA GLU A 153 31.67 7.38 42.07
C GLU A 153 31.57 8.87 42.48
N ASP A 154 30.50 9.60 42.17
CA ASP A 154 30.46 11.07 42.44
C ASP A 154 29.43 11.51 43.50
N ALA A 155 28.89 10.58 44.29
CA ALA A 155 28.01 10.90 45.42
C ALA A 155 28.81 11.05 46.74
N MET A 156 29.67 12.06 46.81
CA MET A 156 30.26 12.49 48.09
C MET A 156 30.64 13.97 48.05
N GLU A 157 29.66 14.88 48.19
CA GLU A 157 29.78 16.10 49.01
C GLU A 157 28.43 16.86 49.14
N MET A 158 28.35 17.64 50.21
CA MET A 158 27.17 18.08 50.96
C MET A 158 26.25 19.14 50.31
N GLY A 159 25.00 19.21 50.82
CA GLY A 159 24.36 20.51 51.12
C GLY A 159 22.88 20.67 50.74
N SER A 160 22.02 20.88 51.75
CA SER A 160 20.56 21.06 51.65
C SER A 160 20.14 22.56 51.51
N PRO A 161 18.85 22.96 51.50
CA PRO A 161 18.14 23.50 50.32
C PRO A 161 17.73 25.00 50.45
N LYS A 162 17.32 25.65 49.35
CA LYS A 162 16.45 26.85 49.38
C LYS A 162 15.74 27.13 48.04
N ASN A 163 14.57 27.76 48.19
CA ASN A 163 13.37 27.86 47.33
C ASN A 163 13.49 28.65 46.01
N VAL A 164 12.36 28.61 45.25
CA VAL A 164 11.73 29.65 44.37
C VAL A 164 11.71 29.27 42.87
N PRO A 165 10.61 29.51 42.10
CA PRO A 165 9.24 29.02 42.20
C PRO A 165 8.78 28.30 40.90
N MET A 166 7.57 27.73 40.96
CA MET A 166 6.86 27.08 39.86
C MET A 166 6.42 28.12 38.82
N GLU A 167 6.97 28.07 37.60
CA GLU A 167 6.47 28.84 36.45
C GLU A 167 5.80 27.90 35.45
N ASN A 168 4.51 28.12 35.24
CA ASN A 168 3.64 27.40 34.33
C ASN A 168 4.14 27.49 32.88
N LYS A 169 4.39 26.33 32.26
CA LYS A 169 4.20 26.15 30.81
C LYS A 169 3.16 25.07 30.57
N THR A 170 1.92 25.43 30.85
CA THR A 170 0.76 24.84 30.19
C THR A 170 0.73 25.41 28.78
N GLU A 171 1.00 24.56 27.78
CA GLU A 171 0.39 24.54 26.44
C GLU A 171 1.06 23.46 25.57
N GLU A 172 0.86 22.18 25.93
CA GLU A 172 0.88 21.13 24.92
C GLU A 172 -0.43 21.20 24.14
N GLY A 173 -0.48 22.09 23.15
CA GLY A 173 -1.54 22.15 22.16
C GLY A 173 -1.69 20.78 21.50
N GLY A 174 -2.81 20.11 21.77
CA GLY A 174 -3.13 18.80 21.22
C GLY A 174 -3.12 18.85 19.69
N LYS A 175 -2.04 18.34 19.08
CA LYS A 175 -1.94 18.21 17.62
C LYS A 175 -3.13 17.40 17.10
N GLY A 176 -3.95 18.05 16.28
CA GLY A 176 -5.21 17.51 15.78
C GLY A 176 -5.02 16.18 15.05
N CYS A 177 -6.01 15.30 15.15
CA CYS A 177 -6.03 14.00 14.47
C CYS A 177 -5.71 14.12 12.96
N CYS A 178 -6.18 15.20 12.32
CA CYS A 178 -5.97 15.49 10.90
C CYS A 178 -4.50 15.74 10.53
N GLU A 179 -3.72 16.35 11.41
CA GLU A 179 -2.31 16.66 11.16
C GLU A 179 -1.42 15.43 11.32
N LYS A 180 -1.79 14.53 12.26
CA LYS A 180 -1.22 13.18 12.34
C LYS A 180 -1.58 12.34 11.11
N ILE A 181 -2.79 12.45 10.58
CA ILE A 181 -3.20 11.76 9.34
C ILE A 181 -2.40 12.29 8.13
N ASN A 182 -2.18 13.60 8.03
CA ASN A 182 -1.42 14.24 6.95
C ASN A 182 0.07 13.82 6.95
N GLN A 183 0.63 13.43 8.10
CA GLN A 183 1.98 12.87 8.18
C GLN A 183 2.10 11.47 7.55
N TYR A 184 1.00 10.70 7.50
CA TYR A 184 0.98 9.33 6.96
C TYR A 184 0.35 9.22 5.56
N LEU A 185 -0.61 10.10 5.25
CA LEU A 185 -1.25 10.23 3.94
C LEU A 185 -0.81 11.56 3.32
N ASP A 186 0.28 11.52 2.56
CA ASP A 186 0.81 12.67 1.85
C ASP A 186 -0.09 13.01 0.65
N PHE A 187 -1.10 13.84 0.90
CA PHE A 187 -2.03 14.31 -0.14
C PHE A 187 -1.33 15.11 -1.25
N SER A 188 -0.06 15.49 -1.10
CA SER A 188 0.71 16.09 -2.20
C SER A 188 0.89 15.13 -3.39
N LEU A 189 0.75 13.81 -3.16
CA LEU A 189 0.77 12.78 -4.21
C LEU A 189 -0.31 12.99 -5.28
N PHE A 190 -1.47 13.57 -4.92
CA PHE A 190 -2.53 13.88 -5.89
C PHE A 190 -2.12 14.94 -6.93
N LYS A 191 -1.07 15.74 -6.67
CA LYS A 191 -0.50 16.66 -7.66
C LYS A 191 0.40 15.97 -8.68
N HIS A 192 0.84 14.74 -8.40
CA HIS A 192 1.71 13.98 -9.31
C HIS A 192 0.87 13.35 -10.42
N ARG A 193 1.04 13.85 -11.66
CA ARG A 193 0.22 13.46 -12.83
C ARG A 193 0.15 11.95 -13.04
N GLY A 194 1.30 11.28 -13.01
CA GLY A 194 1.33 9.83 -13.22
C GLY A 194 0.65 9.05 -12.10
N PHE A 195 0.76 9.52 -10.84
CA PHE A 195 0.07 8.87 -9.71
C PHE A 195 -1.45 8.96 -9.85
N LEU A 196 -1.95 10.11 -10.32
CA LEU A 196 -3.38 10.30 -10.57
C LEU A 196 -3.89 9.38 -11.68
N ILE A 197 -3.15 9.25 -12.79
CA ILE A 197 -3.47 8.33 -13.89
C ILE A 197 -3.54 6.88 -13.37
N TYR A 198 -2.52 6.46 -12.61
CA TYR A 198 -2.45 5.14 -12.00
C TYR A 198 -3.63 4.89 -11.06
N LEU A 199 -3.96 5.86 -10.19
CA LEU A 199 -5.05 5.74 -9.23
C LEU A 199 -6.41 5.57 -9.92
N ILE A 200 -6.71 6.39 -10.93
CA ILE A 200 -7.98 6.29 -11.68
C ILE A 200 -8.07 4.94 -12.40
N GLY A 201 -6.99 4.48 -13.03
CA GLY A 201 -6.96 3.18 -13.70
C GLY A 201 -7.16 2.02 -12.73
N ASN A 202 -6.54 2.06 -11.55
CA ASN A 202 -6.74 1.05 -10.50
C ASN A 202 -8.18 1.02 -10.01
N VAL A 203 -8.77 2.17 -9.69
CA VAL A 203 -10.18 2.27 -9.27
C VAL A 203 -11.11 1.64 -10.31
N LEU A 204 -10.91 1.93 -11.60
CA LEU A 204 -11.69 1.30 -12.67
C LEU A 204 -11.46 -0.21 -12.75
N MET A 205 -10.21 -0.67 -12.66
CA MET A 205 -9.85 -2.09 -12.71
C MET A 205 -10.49 -2.88 -11.56
N PHE A 206 -10.39 -2.40 -10.32
CA PHE A 206 -10.83 -3.14 -9.13
C PHE A 206 -12.35 -3.33 -9.04
N LEU A 207 -13.14 -2.55 -9.80
CA LEU A 207 -14.58 -2.75 -9.95
C LEU A 207 -14.94 -4.08 -10.67
N GLY A 208 -14.02 -4.61 -11.49
CA GLY A 208 -14.17 -5.87 -12.24
C GLY A 208 -13.21 -6.99 -11.81
N PHE A 209 -12.22 -6.70 -10.97
CA PHE A 209 -11.12 -7.63 -10.68
C PHE A 209 -11.49 -8.80 -9.75
N PHE A 210 -12.21 -8.54 -8.65
CA PHE A 210 -12.49 -9.56 -7.62
C PHE A 210 -13.77 -10.37 -7.86
N ALA A 211 -14.73 -9.86 -8.64
CA ALA A 211 -15.98 -10.59 -8.84
C ALA A 211 -15.77 -11.96 -9.55
N PRO A 212 -14.96 -12.06 -10.63
CA PRO A 212 -14.72 -13.34 -11.30
C PRO A 212 -14.13 -14.42 -10.42
N ILE A 213 -13.18 -14.11 -9.52
CA ILE A 213 -12.60 -15.09 -8.60
C ILE A 213 -13.61 -15.58 -7.56
N VAL A 214 -14.50 -14.70 -7.08
CA VAL A 214 -15.54 -15.05 -6.11
C VAL A 214 -16.65 -15.91 -6.74
N PHE A 215 -17.09 -15.56 -7.95
CA PHE A 215 -18.20 -16.22 -8.62
C PHE A 215 -17.79 -17.41 -9.50
N LEU A 216 -16.50 -17.74 -9.61
CA LEU A 216 -16.02 -18.86 -10.42
C LEU A 216 -16.58 -20.22 -9.97
N ALA A 217 -16.47 -20.53 -8.68
CA ALA A 217 -16.98 -21.80 -8.16
C ALA A 217 -18.52 -21.89 -8.24
N PRO A 218 -19.31 -20.86 -7.86
CA PRO A 218 -20.75 -20.83 -8.10
C PRO A 218 -21.14 -20.98 -9.59
N TYR A 219 -20.39 -20.37 -10.51
CA TYR A 219 -20.62 -20.51 -11.95
C TYR A 219 -20.40 -21.95 -12.45
N ALA A 220 -19.33 -22.60 -11.98
CA ALA A 220 -19.09 -24.01 -12.29
C ALA A 220 -20.23 -24.91 -11.75
N LYS A 221 -20.69 -24.66 -10.52
CA LYS A 221 -21.86 -25.39 -9.97
C LYS A 221 -23.13 -25.14 -10.79
N HIS A 222 -23.38 -23.90 -11.22
CA HIS A 222 -24.54 -23.54 -12.06
C HIS A 222 -24.52 -24.20 -13.45
N THR A 223 -23.34 -24.50 -13.98
CA THR A 223 -23.19 -25.23 -15.26
C THR A 223 -23.28 -26.76 -15.09
N GLY A 224 -23.53 -27.25 -13.88
CA GLY A 224 -23.73 -28.67 -13.57
C GLY A 224 -22.46 -29.43 -13.20
N ILE A 225 -21.35 -28.73 -12.91
CA ILE A 225 -20.10 -29.36 -12.45
C ILE A 225 -20.19 -29.66 -10.96
N ASP A 226 -19.61 -30.78 -10.55
CA ASP A 226 -19.58 -31.20 -9.15
C ASP A 226 -18.81 -30.22 -8.25
N GLU A 227 -19.13 -30.24 -6.96
CA GLU A 227 -18.65 -29.23 -6.03
C GLU A 227 -17.14 -29.30 -5.79
N TYR A 228 -16.55 -30.50 -5.79
CA TYR A 228 -15.11 -30.68 -5.66
C TYR A 228 -14.39 -30.18 -6.90
N SER A 229 -14.83 -30.56 -8.11
CA SER A 229 -14.27 -30.08 -9.37
C SER A 229 -14.35 -28.56 -9.48
N ALA A 230 -15.43 -27.95 -9.02
CA ALA A 230 -15.56 -26.49 -8.95
C ALA A 230 -14.53 -25.86 -8.00
N ALA A 231 -14.27 -26.47 -6.84
CA ALA A 231 -13.22 -26.03 -5.92
C ALA A 231 -11.82 -26.21 -6.52
N PHE A 232 -11.57 -27.31 -7.25
CA PHE A 232 -10.31 -27.56 -7.93
C PHE A 232 -9.99 -26.51 -9.00
N LEU A 233 -10.99 -25.87 -9.62
CA LEU A 233 -10.74 -24.76 -10.55
C LEU A 233 -10.01 -23.59 -9.87
N LEU A 234 -10.36 -23.27 -8.62
CA LEU A 234 -9.66 -22.24 -7.82
C LEU A 234 -8.24 -22.69 -7.46
N SER A 235 -8.03 -23.98 -7.21
CA SER A 235 -6.69 -24.53 -6.99
C SER A 235 -5.82 -24.46 -8.24
N ILE A 236 -6.35 -24.80 -9.42
CA ILE A 236 -5.65 -24.68 -10.70
C ILE A 236 -5.25 -23.22 -10.94
N LEU A 237 -6.18 -22.28 -10.77
CA LEU A 237 -5.92 -20.84 -10.85
C LEU A 237 -4.76 -20.44 -9.93
N ALA A 238 -4.79 -20.89 -8.68
CA ALA A 238 -3.77 -20.57 -7.69
C ALA A 238 -2.39 -21.16 -8.02
N ILE A 239 -2.32 -22.40 -8.53
CA ILE A 239 -1.05 -23.01 -8.96
C ILE A 239 -0.44 -22.22 -10.13
N VAL A 240 -1.26 -21.82 -11.10
CA VAL A 240 -0.77 -21.02 -12.22
C VAL A 240 -0.34 -19.62 -11.76
N ASP A 241 -1.11 -18.96 -10.88
CA ASP A 241 -0.75 -17.69 -10.26
C ASP A 241 0.61 -17.77 -9.53
N MET A 242 0.85 -18.85 -8.79
CA MET A 242 2.11 -19.10 -8.06
C MET A 242 3.33 -19.09 -8.99
N VAL A 243 3.20 -19.64 -10.20
CA VAL A 243 4.28 -19.64 -11.21
C VAL A 243 4.32 -18.34 -12.01
N ALA A 244 3.17 -17.73 -12.26
CA ALA A 244 3.05 -16.50 -13.02
C ALA A 244 3.75 -15.33 -12.33
N ARG A 245 3.52 -15.11 -11.02
CA ARG A 245 4.06 -13.92 -10.32
C ARG A 245 5.58 -13.78 -10.41
N PRO A 246 6.40 -14.81 -10.06
CA PRO A 246 7.85 -14.69 -10.14
C PRO A 246 8.30 -14.52 -11.59
N THR A 247 7.69 -15.25 -12.52
CA THR A 247 8.02 -15.20 -13.95
C THR A 247 7.79 -13.79 -14.51
N THR A 248 6.63 -13.20 -14.23
CA THR A 248 6.30 -11.83 -14.64
C THR A 248 7.20 -10.80 -13.98
N GLY A 249 7.52 -10.96 -12.70
CA GLY A 249 8.47 -10.08 -12.00
C GLY A 249 9.88 -10.10 -12.60
N ILE A 250 10.37 -11.27 -13.02
CA ILE A 250 11.66 -11.40 -13.74
C ILE A 250 11.58 -10.71 -15.10
N ILE A 251 10.50 -10.93 -15.85
CA ILE A 251 10.28 -10.30 -17.17
C ILE A 251 10.24 -8.77 -17.03
N ALA A 252 9.52 -8.25 -16.04
CA ALA A 252 9.39 -6.81 -15.79
C ALA A 252 10.71 -6.12 -15.42
N ASN A 253 11.62 -6.86 -14.77
CA ASN A 253 12.95 -6.39 -14.41
C ASN A 253 13.98 -6.52 -15.56
N SER A 254 13.59 -7.07 -16.72
CA SER A 254 14.45 -7.10 -17.90
C SER A 254 14.70 -5.69 -18.44
N LYS A 255 15.91 -5.47 -18.98
CA LYS A 255 16.34 -4.17 -19.53
C LYS A 255 15.41 -3.61 -20.62
N TRP A 256 14.69 -4.50 -21.31
CA TRP A 256 13.77 -4.14 -22.39
C TRP A 256 12.39 -3.71 -21.88
N VAL A 257 11.91 -4.33 -20.80
CA VAL A 257 10.54 -4.13 -20.27
C VAL A 257 10.55 -3.05 -19.19
N ARG A 258 11.60 -2.98 -18.37
CA ARG A 258 11.70 -2.05 -17.22
C ARG A 258 11.42 -0.59 -17.59
N PRO A 259 11.98 -0.01 -18.67
CA PRO A 259 11.70 1.38 -19.05
C PRO A 259 10.24 1.63 -19.47
N ARG A 260 9.50 0.55 -19.78
CA ARG A 260 8.13 0.56 -20.31
C ARG A 260 7.18 -0.26 -19.44
N ILE A 261 7.49 -0.43 -18.14
CA ILE A 261 6.75 -1.29 -17.22
C ILE A 261 5.27 -0.92 -17.11
N GLN A 262 4.94 0.37 -17.23
CA GLN A 262 3.57 0.86 -17.21
C GLN A 262 2.71 0.32 -18.37
N TYR A 263 3.28 0.18 -19.57
CA TYR A 263 2.58 -0.41 -20.72
C TYR A 263 2.38 -1.91 -20.54
N PHE A 264 3.38 -2.59 -19.95
CA PHE A 264 3.28 -4.01 -19.63
C PHE A 264 2.17 -4.28 -18.61
N PHE A 265 2.01 -3.40 -17.63
CA PHE A 265 0.88 -3.44 -16.69
C PHE A 265 -0.47 -3.22 -17.38
N SER A 266 -0.59 -2.23 -18.27
CA SER A 266 -1.81 -2.03 -19.06
C SER A 266 -2.16 -3.24 -19.91
N PHE A 267 -1.16 -3.90 -20.52
CA PHE A 267 -1.35 -5.15 -21.26
C PHE A 267 -1.86 -6.27 -20.35
N ALA A 268 -1.27 -6.47 -19.16
CA ALA A 268 -1.71 -7.50 -18.22
C ALA A 268 -3.18 -7.32 -17.80
N ILE A 269 -3.60 -6.07 -17.56
CA ILE A 269 -5.00 -5.74 -17.23
C ILE A 269 -5.93 -6.05 -18.40
N ALA A 270 -5.59 -5.60 -19.61
CA ALA A 270 -6.39 -5.85 -20.80
C ALA A 270 -6.48 -7.35 -21.14
N PHE A 271 -5.37 -8.08 -20.98
CA PHE A 271 -5.33 -9.53 -21.14
C PHE A 271 -6.23 -10.24 -20.12
N ASN A 272 -6.20 -9.84 -18.86
CA ASN A 272 -7.11 -10.38 -17.85
C ASN A 272 -8.58 -10.10 -18.18
N GLY A 273 -8.90 -8.88 -18.63
CA GLY A 273 -10.24 -8.52 -19.10
C GLY A 273 -10.70 -9.35 -20.30
N ALA A 274 -9.82 -9.58 -21.27
CA ALA A 274 -10.11 -10.44 -22.43
C ALA A 274 -10.39 -11.89 -22.00
N CYS A 275 -9.63 -12.43 -21.04
CA CYS A 275 -9.90 -13.76 -20.48
C CYS A 275 -11.31 -13.85 -19.90
N HIS A 276 -11.76 -12.83 -19.17
CA HIS A 276 -13.13 -12.78 -18.63
C HIS A 276 -14.21 -12.67 -19.71
N LEU A 277 -13.98 -11.93 -20.79
CA LEU A 277 -14.91 -11.85 -21.92
C LEU A 277 -15.07 -13.19 -22.66
N LEU A 278 -14.03 -14.03 -22.65
CA LEU A 278 -14.03 -15.36 -23.27
C LEU A 278 -14.61 -16.45 -22.36
N CYS A 279 -14.75 -16.20 -21.05
CA CYS A 279 -15.32 -17.15 -20.08
C CYS A 279 -16.70 -17.71 -20.47
N PRO A 280 -17.68 -16.90 -20.92
CA PRO A 280 -19.00 -17.39 -21.32
C PRO A 280 -19.01 -18.44 -22.43
N LEU A 281 -17.94 -18.54 -23.21
CA LEU A 281 -17.79 -19.53 -24.29
C LEU A 281 -17.43 -20.92 -23.75
N ALA A 282 -16.95 -21.01 -22.50
CA ALA A 282 -16.58 -22.25 -21.85
C ALA A 282 -17.81 -22.90 -21.19
N SER A 283 -18.43 -23.85 -21.88
CA SER A 283 -19.57 -24.65 -21.38
C SER A 283 -19.18 -26.01 -20.79
N SER A 284 -17.92 -26.43 -20.97
CA SER A 284 -17.41 -27.72 -20.49
C SER A 284 -16.42 -27.55 -19.33
N TYR A 285 -16.26 -28.59 -18.51
CA TYR A 285 -15.24 -28.60 -17.44
C TYR A 285 -13.83 -28.32 -17.99
N THR A 286 -13.47 -28.94 -19.12
CA THR A 286 -12.20 -28.68 -19.80
C THR A 286 -12.06 -27.21 -20.23
N GLY A 287 -13.14 -26.61 -20.74
CA GLY A 287 -13.17 -25.18 -21.07
C GLY A 287 -12.91 -24.29 -19.85
N LEU A 288 -13.52 -24.62 -18.71
CA LEU A 288 -13.30 -23.89 -17.46
C LEU A 288 -11.90 -24.11 -16.87
N VAL A 289 -11.29 -25.28 -17.04
CA VAL A 289 -9.89 -25.54 -16.66
C VAL A 289 -8.94 -24.67 -17.49
N VAL A 290 -9.17 -24.58 -18.80
CA VAL A 290 -8.39 -23.69 -19.70
C VAL A 290 -8.58 -22.23 -19.28
N TYR A 291 -9.82 -21.80 -19.03
CA TYR A 291 -10.11 -20.47 -18.52
C TYR A 291 -9.41 -20.17 -17.19
N SER A 292 -9.50 -21.07 -16.20
CA SER A 292 -8.84 -20.92 -14.89
C SER A 292 -7.32 -20.81 -15.02
N SER A 293 -6.73 -21.50 -15.99
CA SER A 293 -5.30 -21.42 -16.27
C SER A 293 -4.91 -20.04 -16.81
N PHE A 294 -5.62 -19.53 -17.82
CA PHE A 294 -5.38 -18.19 -18.36
C PHE A 294 -5.69 -17.09 -17.35
N PHE A 295 -6.77 -17.26 -16.58
CA PHE A 295 -7.12 -16.33 -15.50
C PHE A 295 -6.04 -16.32 -14.42
N GLY A 296 -5.54 -17.47 -13.97
CA GLY A 296 -4.44 -17.55 -13.00
C GLY A 296 -3.16 -16.86 -13.50
N LEU A 297 -2.81 -17.04 -14.78
CA LEU A 297 -1.69 -16.37 -15.42
C LEU A 297 -1.88 -14.85 -15.44
N ALA A 298 -3.05 -14.38 -15.90
CA ALA A 298 -3.37 -12.96 -16.00
C ALA A 298 -3.46 -12.27 -14.63
N PHE A 299 -4.08 -12.94 -13.66
CA PHE A 299 -4.18 -12.50 -12.27
C PHE A 299 -2.79 -12.34 -11.64
N GLY A 300 -1.92 -13.34 -11.82
CA GLY A 300 -0.53 -13.27 -11.33
C GLY A 300 0.29 -12.16 -11.98
N MET A 301 0.09 -11.91 -13.28
CA MET A 301 0.72 -10.77 -13.95
C MET A 301 0.31 -9.43 -13.33
N VAL A 302 -1.00 -9.21 -13.14
CA VAL A 302 -1.53 -7.97 -12.55
C VAL A 302 -1.03 -7.79 -11.12
N CYS A 303 -1.12 -8.82 -10.29
CA CYS A 303 -0.68 -8.76 -8.89
C CYS A 303 0.83 -8.50 -8.74
N ALA A 304 1.66 -9.07 -9.61
CA ALA A 304 3.11 -8.82 -9.58
C ALA A 304 3.44 -7.37 -9.94
N MET A 305 2.75 -6.81 -10.94
CA MET A 305 3.04 -5.47 -11.48
C MET A 305 2.42 -4.33 -10.67
N LEU A 306 1.35 -4.58 -9.92
CA LEU A 306 0.62 -3.55 -9.15
C LEU A 306 1.57 -2.69 -8.28
N PHE A 307 2.30 -3.33 -7.36
CA PHE A 307 3.21 -2.60 -6.48
C PHE A 307 4.50 -2.15 -7.16
N GLU A 308 4.97 -2.88 -8.19
CA GLU A 308 6.20 -2.54 -8.89
C GLU A 308 6.05 -1.25 -9.71
N THR A 309 4.95 -1.12 -10.45
CA THR A 309 4.61 0.11 -11.17
C THR A 309 4.40 1.30 -10.25
N LEU A 310 3.73 1.10 -9.11
CA LEU A 310 3.55 2.16 -8.10
C LEU A 310 4.90 2.62 -7.52
N MET A 311 5.81 1.68 -7.24
CA MET A 311 7.15 1.99 -6.73
C MET A 311 8.00 2.73 -7.75
N ASP A 312 7.93 2.35 -9.02
CA ASP A 312 8.64 3.00 -10.12
C ASP A 312 8.15 4.44 -10.34
N LEU A 313 6.84 4.65 -10.18
CA LEU A 313 6.18 5.93 -10.40
C LEU A 313 6.37 6.96 -9.29
N VAL A 314 6.30 6.52 -8.03
CA VAL A 314 6.32 7.40 -6.85
C VAL A 314 7.69 7.41 -6.16
N GLY A 315 8.52 6.39 -6.39
CA GLY A 315 9.81 6.20 -5.74
C GLY A 315 9.70 5.64 -4.32
N ALA A 316 10.82 5.13 -3.82
CA ALA A 316 10.88 4.39 -2.55
C ALA A 316 10.51 5.23 -1.31
N ALA A 317 10.80 6.54 -1.32
CA ALA A 317 10.59 7.41 -0.17
C ALA A 317 9.09 7.66 0.13
N ARG A 318 8.27 7.78 -0.92
CA ARG A 318 6.84 8.08 -0.82
C ARG A 318 5.94 6.85 -1.03
N PHE A 319 6.55 5.69 -1.30
CA PHE A 319 5.84 4.44 -1.61
C PHE A 319 4.81 4.02 -0.55
N THR A 320 5.19 4.01 0.74
CA THR A 320 4.30 3.59 1.83
C THR A 320 3.05 4.46 1.93
N SER A 321 3.19 5.78 1.71
CA SER A 321 2.07 6.71 1.75
C SER A 321 1.17 6.54 0.53
N ALA A 322 1.77 6.34 -0.65
CA ALA A 322 1.03 6.09 -1.89
C ALA A 322 0.22 4.79 -1.85
N VAL A 323 0.78 3.70 -1.29
CA VAL A 323 0.05 2.45 -1.06
C VAL A 323 -1.16 2.69 -0.15
N GLY A 324 -1.01 3.49 0.91
CA GLY A 324 -2.12 3.86 1.81
C GLY A 324 -3.25 4.59 1.07
N LEU A 325 -2.92 5.59 0.25
CA LEU A 325 -3.93 6.33 -0.53
C LEU A 325 -4.62 5.44 -1.57
N VAL A 326 -3.86 4.61 -2.27
CA VAL A 326 -4.38 3.69 -3.30
C VAL A 326 -5.32 2.66 -2.67
N THR A 327 -4.93 2.03 -1.56
CA THR A 327 -5.75 1.00 -0.88
C THR A 327 -7.06 1.55 -0.31
N ILE A 328 -7.10 2.81 0.16
CA ILE A 328 -8.34 3.49 0.56
C ILE A 328 -9.27 3.65 -0.64
N ALA A 329 -8.75 4.12 -1.79
CA ALA A 329 -9.55 4.31 -2.99
C ALA A 329 -10.08 2.98 -3.55
N GLU A 330 -9.24 1.93 -3.52
CA GLU A 330 -9.60 0.58 -3.97
C GLU A 330 -10.72 -0.03 -3.10
N CYS A 331 -10.75 0.24 -1.79
CA CYS A 331 -11.76 -0.27 -0.87
C CYS A 331 -13.20 -0.06 -1.36
N CYS A 332 -13.53 1.16 -1.81
CA CYS A 332 -14.87 1.49 -2.31
C CYS A 332 -15.26 0.62 -3.51
N THR A 333 -14.33 0.41 -4.44
CA THR A 333 -14.57 -0.36 -5.66
C THR A 333 -14.68 -1.86 -5.40
N ILE A 334 -13.86 -2.38 -4.48
CA ILE A 334 -13.90 -3.78 -4.06
C ILE A 334 -15.21 -4.08 -3.31
N LEU A 335 -15.72 -3.13 -2.54
CA LEU A 335 -17.00 -3.26 -1.84
C LEU A 335 -18.18 -3.30 -2.82
N LEU A 336 -18.17 -2.46 -3.85
CA LEU A 336 -19.26 -2.33 -4.81
C LEU A 336 -19.22 -3.38 -5.94
N GLY A 337 -18.03 -3.85 -6.33
CA GLY A 337 -17.84 -4.71 -7.50
C GLY A 337 -18.66 -6.01 -7.48
N PRO A 338 -18.48 -6.88 -6.45
CA PRO A 338 -19.23 -8.14 -6.35
C PRO A 338 -20.74 -7.97 -6.15
N PRO A 339 -21.27 -7.06 -5.29
CA PRO A 339 -22.71 -6.83 -5.20
C PRO A 339 -23.35 -6.38 -6.51
N ILE A 340 -22.72 -5.47 -7.26
CA ILE A 340 -23.20 -5.07 -8.59
C ILE A 340 -23.21 -6.28 -9.54
N GLY A 341 -22.20 -7.14 -9.46
CA GLY A 341 -22.16 -8.40 -10.21
C GLY A 341 -23.29 -9.35 -9.81
N GLY A 342 -23.55 -9.50 -8.51
CA GLY A 342 -24.62 -10.33 -7.96
C GLY A 342 -26.01 -9.87 -8.41
N THR A 343 -26.33 -8.58 -8.30
CA THR A 343 -27.61 -8.02 -8.77
C THR A 343 -27.82 -8.26 -10.27
N LEU A 344 -26.75 -8.22 -11.06
CA LEU A 344 -26.82 -8.53 -12.49
C LEU A 344 -27.17 -10.01 -12.73
N ILE A 345 -26.59 -10.92 -11.93
CA ILE A 345 -26.92 -12.35 -11.98
C ILE A 345 -28.38 -12.57 -11.56
N ASP A 346 -28.84 -11.92 -10.48
CA ASP A 346 -30.20 -12.07 -9.96
C ASP A 346 -31.26 -11.55 -10.94
N THR A 347 -30.94 -10.53 -11.73
CA THR A 347 -31.89 -9.93 -12.69
C THR A 347 -32.00 -10.73 -13.99
N PHE A 348 -30.87 -11.20 -14.53
CA PHE A 348 -30.82 -11.90 -15.82
C PHE A 348 -30.87 -13.42 -15.70
N GLY A 349 -30.60 -13.98 -14.51
CA GLY A 349 -30.58 -15.42 -14.26
C GLY A 349 -29.38 -16.17 -14.85
N ASP A 350 -28.41 -15.49 -15.46
CA ASP A 350 -27.20 -16.12 -16.03
C ASP A 350 -25.93 -15.38 -15.57
N TYR A 351 -24.95 -16.16 -15.11
CA TYR A 351 -23.62 -15.69 -14.70
C TYR A 351 -22.79 -15.10 -15.84
N LYS A 352 -23.09 -15.44 -17.10
CA LYS A 352 -22.36 -14.92 -18.27
C LYS A 352 -22.31 -13.39 -18.30
N TYR A 353 -23.41 -12.72 -17.95
CA TYR A 353 -23.47 -11.26 -17.94
C TYR A 353 -22.52 -10.64 -16.91
N MET A 354 -22.30 -11.30 -15.77
CA MET A 354 -21.32 -10.86 -14.78
C MET A 354 -19.90 -10.90 -15.35
N PHE A 355 -19.54 -11.98 -16.05
CA PHE A 355 -18.21 -12.12 -16.66
C PHE A 355 -18.00 -11.12 -17.80
N ILE A 356 -19.03 -10.88 -18.61
CA ILE A 356 -18.99 -9.85 -19.66
C ILE A 356 -18.79 -8.46 -19.04
N LYS A 357 -19.55 -8.10 -18.00
CA LYS A 357 -19.39 -6.83 -17.27
C LYS A 357 -17.97 -6.67 -16.74
N CYS A 358 -17.46 -7.69 -16.04
CA CYS A 358 -16.13 -7.64 -15.45
C CYS A 358 -15.04 -7.53 -16.52
N GLY A 359 -15.14 -8.31 -17.60
CA GLY A 359 -14.22 -8.26 -18.73
C GLY A 359 -14.23 -6.91 -19.45
N ALA A 360 -15.41 -6.34 -19.72
CA ALA A 360 -15.53 -5.04 -20.37
C ALA A 360 -14.92 -3.90 -19.54
N VAL A 361 -15.19 -3.87 -18.23
CA VAL A 361 -14.64 -2.86 -17.31
C VAL A 361 -13.10 -3.00 -17.21
N MET A 362 -12.59 -4.22 -17.16
CA MET A 362 -11.15 -4.51 -17.13
C MET A 362 -10.45 -4.08 -18.42
N VAL A 363 -11.01 -4.40 -19.59
CA VAL A 363 -10.46 -3.96 -20.89
C VAL A 363 -10.49 -2.43 -21.01
N LEU A 364 -11.57 -1.79 -20.56
CA LEU A 364 -11.67 -0.33 -20.50
C LEU A 364 -10.58 0.28 -19.59
N ALA A 365 -10.34 -0.31 -18.42
CA ALA A 365 -9.28 0.15 -17.51
C ALA A 365 -7.88 -0.02 -18.13
N GLY A 366 -7.61 -1.17 -18.77
CA GLY A 366 -6.34 -1.44 -19.43
C GLY A 366 -6.06 -0.49 -20.60
N THR A 367 -7.06 -0.25 -21.44
CA THR A 367 -6.98 0.70 -22.57
C THR A 367 -6.84 2.15 -22.10
N PHE A 368 -7.57 2.56 -21.07
CA PHE A 368 -7.42 3.86 -20.43
C PHE A 368 -5.99 4.08 -19.93
N LEU A 369 -5.44 3.13 -19.16
CA LEU A 369 -4.06 3.22 -18.67
C LEU A 369 -3.05 3.25 -19.81
N PHE A 370 -3.26 2.46 -20.87
CA PHE A 370 -2.38 2.45 -22.03
C PHE A 370 -2.31 3.83 -22.71
N ILE A 371 -3.47 4.42 -22.98
CA ILE A 371 -3.60 5.73 -23.64
C ILE A 371 -3.03 6.84 -22.74
N MET A 372 -3.39 6.85 -21.46
CA MET A 372 -2.95 7.91 -20.54
C MET A 372 -1.46 7.83 -20.23
N ASN A 373 -0.90 6.62 -20.11
CA ASN A 373 0.54 6.46 -19.98
C ASN A 373 1.27 6.91 -21.26
N TYR A 374 0.71 6.67 -22.45
CA TYR A 374 1.23 7.23 -23.69
C TYR A 374 1.29 8.76 -23.67
N TYR A 375 0.21 9.43 -23.28
CA TYR A 375 0.23 10.89 -23.13
C TYR A 375 1.25 11.36 -22.08
N ASN A 376 1.36 10.65 -20.96
CA ASN A 376 2.33 10.96 -19.90
C ASN A 376 3.78 10.87 -20.41
N TYR A 377 4.15 9.79 -21.09
CA TYR A 377 5.48 9.63 -21.68
C TYR A 377 5.77 10.68 -22.77
N CYS A 378 4.79 11.02 -23.61
CA CYS A 378 4.95 12.08 -24.60
C CYS A 378 5.19 13.46 -23.95
N MET A 379 4.49 13.78 -22.86
CA MET A 379 4.69 15.04 -22.15
C MET A 379 6.03 15.08 -21.43
N LEU A 380 6.44 13.98 -20.78
CA LEU A 380 7.77 13.87 -20.17
C LEU A 380 8.88 14.08 -21.20
N ALA A 381 8.75 13.48 -22.39
CA ALA A 381 9.71 13.68 -23.48
C ALA A 381 9.73 15.14 -23.99
N LYS A 382 8.61 15.85 -23.96
CA LYS A 382 8.55 17.29 -24.29
C LYS A 382 9.24 18.14 -23.21
N GLU A 383 8.98 17.85 -21.93
CA GLU A 383 9.59 18.54 -20.79
C GLU A 383 11.11 18.35 -20.76
N GLU A 384 11.61 17.15 -21.07
CA GLU A 384 13.04 16.87 -21.21
C GLU A 384 13.68 17.65 -22.36
N LYS A 385 13.00 17.72 -23.51
CA LYS A 385 13.48 18.53 -24.65
C LYS A 385 13.58 20.01 -24.28
N VAL A 386 12.57 20.56 -23.61
CA VAL A 386 12.58 21.97 -23.17
C VAL A 386 13.70 22.24 -22.16
N LYS A 387 13.96 21.31 -21.24
CA LYS A 387 15.11 21.42 -20.30
C LYS A 387 16.44 21.43 -21.03
N LYS A 388 16.65 20.50 -21.97
CA LYS A 388 17.87 20.46 -22.79
C LYS A 388 18.06 21.73 -23.61
N THR A 389 17.00 22.25 -24.22
CA THR A 389 17.05 23.52 -24.96
C THR A 389 17.41 24.71 -24.05
N LYS A 390 16.93 24.73 -22.79
CA LYS A 390 17.32 25.76 -21.81
C LYS A 390 18.76 25.65 -21.30
N GLU A 391 19.32 24.43 -21.27
CA GLU A 391 20.72 24.19 -20.90
C GLU A 391 21.68 24.44 -22.06
N GLU A 392 21.25 24.21 -23.31
CA GLU A 392 22.05 24.41 -24.52
C GLU A 392 22.03 25.86 -25.06
N ASP A 393 21.09 26.72 -24.61
CA ASP A 393 21.06 28.15 -24.96
C ASP A 393 21.50 29.05 -23.77
N PRO A 394 22.81 29.26 -23.56
CA PRO A 394 23.33 30.10 -22.47
C PRO A 394 22.95 31.59 -22.61
N LYS A 395 22.32 32.03 -23.72
CA LYS A 395 21.87 33.41 -23.88
C LYS A 395 20.55 33.70 -23.16
N SER A 396 19.66 32.71 -23.00
CA SER A 396 18.37 32.91 -22.29
C SER A 396 18.54 32.97 -20.77
N VAL A 397 19.49 32.21 -20.20
CA VAL A 397 19.81 32.24 -18.77
C VAL A 397 20.50 33.56 -18.39
N ARG A 398 21.27 34.14 -19.32
CA ARG A 398 21.94 35.43 -19.11
C ARG A 398 20.97 36.61 -19.11
N THR A 399 19.94 36.59 -19.97
CA THR A 399 18.91 37.64 -20.02
C THR A 399 17.96 37.59 -18.82
N GLU A 400 17.63 36.41 -18.27
CA GLU A 400 16.86 36.30 -17.02
C GLU A 400 17.63 36.81 -15.79
N ASN A 401 18.94 36.50 -15.70
CA ASN A 401 19.78 37.01 -14.61
C ASN A 401 20.06 38.52 -14.74
N GLU A 402 20.20 39.06 -15.95
CA GLU A 402 20.32 40.52 -16.16
C GLU A 402 19.01 41.26 -15.85
N GLY A 403 17.85 40.72 -16.23
CA GLY A 403 16.55 41.29 -15.88
C GLY A 403 16.28 41.28 -14.37
N ARG A 404 16.67 40.22 -13.66
CA ARG A 404 16.55 40.12 -12.20
C ARG A 404 17.50 41.04 -11.44
N ASN A 405 18.71 41.25 -11.98
CA ASN A 405 19.68 42.22 -11.42
C ASN A 405 19.26 43.68 -11.65
N ASN A 406 18.60 44.00 -12.78
CA ASN A 406 18.03 45.32 -13.00
C ASN A 406 16.81 45.60 -12.11
N TRP A 407 15.93 44.61 -11.92
CA TRP A 407 14.78 44.75 -11.01
C TRP A 407 15.19 45.09 -9.57
N ASN A 408 16.25 44.45 -9.06
CA ASN A 408 16.77 44.73 -7.72
C ASN A 408 17.43 46.11 -7.58
N LYS A 409 17.92 46.71 -8.68
CA LYS A 409 18.45 48.08 -8.67
C LYS A 409 17.34 49.13 -8.69
N ASP A 410 16.26 48.89 -9.42
CA ASP A 410 15.14 49.84 -9.52
C ASP A 410 14.25 49.86 -8.26
N THR A 411 14.29 48.82 -7.43
CA THR A 411 13.55 48.78 -6.14
C THR A 411 14.31 49.37 -4.95
N THR A 412 15.57 49.81 -5.12
CA THR A 412 16.35 50.44 -4.03
C THR A 412 16.38 51.98 -4.05
N GLN A 413 15.64 52.64 -4.95
CA GLN A 413 15.61 54.11 -5.05
C GLN A 413 14.21 54.73 -4.94
N VAL A 414 13.38 54.36 -3.96
CA VAL A 414 12.33 55.28 -3.48
C VAL A 414 12.02 55.01 -2.01
N GLY A 415 12.55 55.85 -1.13
CA GLY A 415 12.12 55.96 0.27
C GLY A 415 12.51 57.35 0.77
N PRO A 416 11.57 58.16 1.32
CA PRO A 416 11.86 59.53 1.69
C PRO A 416 12.80 59.57 2.90
N GLU A 417 13.73 60.52 2.78
CA GLU A 417 14.72 60.95 3.75
C GLU A 417 14.06 61.34 5.09
N LEU A 418 14.52 60.72 6.19
CA LEU A 418 14.21 61.12 7.56
C LEU A 418 15.54 61.38 8.27
N GLU A 419 15.71 62.62 8.73
CA GLU A 419 16.91 63.19 9.35
C GLU A 419 17.43 62.38 10.56
N PRO A 420 18.75 62.34 10.77
CA PRO A 420 19.33 61.73 11.97
C PRO A 420 19.39 62.75 13.13
N LEU A 421 18.74 62.41 14.25
CA LEU A 421 18.98 63.05 15.55
C LEU A 421 20.37 62.66 16.08
N ARG A 422 21.21 63.66 16.33
CA ARG A 422 22.48 63.59 17.08
C ARG A 422 22.20 63.51 18.59
N GLU A 423 22.98 62.68 19.29
CA GLU A 423 23.68 62.97 20.56
C GLU A 423 24.58 61.74 20.85
N GLU A 424 25.89 61.83 20.68
CA GLU A 424 26.90 62.34 21.62
C GLU A 424 27.43 61.22 22.53
N GLN A 425 28.63 60.69 22.21
CA GLN A 425 29.66 60.30 23.19
C GLN A 425 31.04 60.29 22.51
N GLU A 426 31.84 61.32 22.79
CA GLU A 426 33.29 61.33 22.64
C GLU A 426 33.94 60.40 23.68
N GLY A 427 35.00 59.68 23.29
CA GLY A 427 35.70 58.77 24.21
C GLY A 427 36.89 58.01 23.64
N VAL A 428 37.83 58.73 23.02
CA VAL A 428 39.29 58.50 23.04
C VAL A 428 39.80 57.17 23.63
N LYS A 429 40.32 56.23 22.80
CA LYS A 429 41.73 55.78 22.83
C LYS A 429 42.06 54.66 21.82
N LYS A 430 43.15 54.94 21.09
CA LYS A 430 44.04 53.99 20.38
C LYS A 430 44.60 52.92 21.33
N GLU A 431 44.79 51.71 20.81
CA GLU A 431 46.05 50.95 20.77
C GLU A 431 45.79 49.68 19.93
N MET A 432 46.47 49.49 18.79
CA MET A 432 47.68 48.64 18.63
C MET A 432 47.44 47.17 19.03
N ASN A 433 47.87 46.14 18.33
CA ASN A 433 48.52 45.87 17.04
C ASN A 433 48.80 44.36 17.12
N GLY A 434 48.64 43.60 16.02
CA GLY A 434 49.12 42.21 15.90
C GLY A 434 48.36 41.16 16.74
N THR A 435 48.34 39.87 16.40
CA THR A 435 49.32 39.13 15.60
C THR A 435 48.66 37.85 15.08
N ASN A 436 48.93 37.52 13.82
CA ASN A 436 48.85 36.16 13.27
C ASN A 436 50.07 35.33 13.72
N GLU A 437 50.02 34.02 13.46
CA GLU A 437 51.02 32.95 13.66
C GLU A 437 50.88 32.26 15.03
N VAL A 438 50.61 30.95 15.13
CA VAL A 438 51.01 29.78 14.30
C VAL A 438 49.87 28.78 14.13
#